data_AF-A0A1Y1Q408-F1
#
_entry.id   AF-A0A1Y1Q408-F1
#
_cell.length_a   1.000
_cell.length_b   1.000
_cell.length_c   1.000
_cell.angle_alpha   90.00
_cell.angle_beta   90.00
_cell.angle_gamma   90.00
#
_symmetry.space_group_name_H-M   'P 1'
#
loop_
_entity.id
_entity.type
_entity.pdbx_description
1 polymer ?
#
loop_
_entity_poly.entity_id
_entity_poly.type
_entity_poly.pdbx_seq_one_letter_code
_entity_poly.pdbx_strand_id
1 'polypeptide(L)' 'YTKAHLQYLAPEDVLSRFSPDQRLQGLSPDQRLQGLSPDQRLHGLSPDEVLQQLSADEIEAYLLKLKSQRSH' A
#
# COMPACT_ATOMS: atom_id res chain seq x y z
N TYR A 1 -3.56 25.33 25.51
CA TYR A 1 -3.35 26.39 24.49
C TYR A 1 -3.41 25.91 23.03
N THR A 2 -3.93 24.71 22.69
CA THR A 2 -3.45 24.03 21.46
C THR A 2 -4.46 23.74 20.35
N LYS A 3 -5.77 23.65 20.61
CA LYS A 3 -6.72 23.22 19.56
C LYS A 3 -7.20 24.35 18.65
N ALA A 4 -7.28 25.58 19.17
CA ALA A 4 -7.83 26.74 18.45
C ALA A 4 -6.90 27.36 17.39
N HIS A 5 -5.60 27.01 17.37
CA HIS A 5 -4.66 27.50 16.34
C HIS A 5 -4.58 26.58 15.12
N LEU A 6 -5.00 25.31 15.25
CA LEU A 6 -4.99 24.35 14.13
C LEU A 6 -6.03 24.69 13.06
N GLN A 7 -7.13 25.35 13.44
CA GLN A 7 -8.20 25.73 12.51
C GLN A 7 -7.80 26.83 11.51
N TYR A 8 -6.67 27.52 11.73
CA TYR A 8 -6.17 28.59 10.86
C TYR A 8 -4.95 28.17 10.03
N LEU A 9 -4.52 26.92 10.15
CA LEU A 9 -3.36 26.39 9.42
C LEU A 9 -3.85 25.56 8.23
N ALA A 10 -3.16 25.69 7.10
CA ALA A 10 -3.37 24.76 6.01
C ALA A 10 -2.98 23.34 6.49
N PRO A 11 -3.65 22.27 6.02
CA PRO A 11 -3.29 20.91 6.40
C PRO A 11 -1.79 20.60 6.16
N GLU A 12 -1.19 21.22 5.14
CA GLU A 12 0.19 21.03 4.73
C GLU A 12 1.16 21.61 5.78
N ASP A 13 0.78 22.74 6.41
CA ASP A 13 1.54 23.37 7.50
C ASP A 13 1.49 22.54 8.78
N VAL A 14 0.41 21.79 8.97
CA VAL A 14 0.28 20.86 10.09
C VAL A 14 1.13 19.62 9.82
N LEU A 15 1.04 19.03 8.63
CA LEU A 15 1.77 17.83 8.24
C LEU A 15 3.28 18.04 8.19
N SER A 16 3.76 19.22 7.77
CA SER A 16 5.19 19.55 7.71
C SER A 16 5.88 19.55 9.08
N ARG A 17 5.12 19.68 10.16
CA ARG A 17 5.63 19.61 11.55
C ARG A 17 5.85 18.19 12.04
N PHE A 18 5.41 17.18 11.30
CA PHE A 18 5.55 15.77 11.66
C PHE A 18 6.44 15.03 10.65
N SER A 19 7.37 14.22 11.16
CA SER A 19 8.10 13.28 10.31
C SER A 19 7.13 12.30 9.63
N PRO A 20 7.49 11.70 8.48
CA PRO A 20 6.66 10.69 7.82
C PRO A 20 6.22 9.57 8.78
N ASP A 21 7.11 9.05 9.61
CA ASP A 21 6.79 8.01 10.59
C ASP A 21 5.75 8.46 11.64
N GLN A 22 5.88 9.70 12.13
CA GLN A 22 4.91 10.28 13.07
C GLN A 22 3.53 10.44 12.44
N ARG A 23 3.45 10.74 11.13
CA ARG A 23 2.17 10.84 10.41
C ARG A 23 1.46 9.50 10.29
N LEU A 24 2.20 8.39 10.29
CA LEU A 24 1.67 7.04 10.19
C LEU A 24 1.44 6.36 11.55
N GLN A 25 1.86 7.00 12.66
CA GLN A 25 1.64 6.45 13.99
C GLN A 25 0.14 6.35 14.31
N GLY A 26 -0.26 5.20 14.87
CA GLY A 26 -1.66 4.91 15.18
C GLY A 26 -2.49 4.41 14.00
N LEU A 27 -1.99 4.47 12.76
CA LEU A 27 -2.65 3.87 11.60
C LEU A 27 -2.37 2.37 11.52
N SER A 28 -3.42 1.57 11.30
CA SER A 28 -3.26 0.16 10.95
C SER A 28 -2.61 0.00 9.56
N PRO A 29 -2.01 -1.17 9.25
CA PRO A 29 -1.45 -1.42 7.93
C PRO A 29 -2.45 -1.14 6.78
N ASP A 30 -3.69 -1.60 6.90
CA ASP A 30 -4.74 -1.34 5.90
C ASP A 30 -5.04 0.15 5.71
N GLN A 31 -5.06 0.92 6.79
CA GLN A 31 -5.28 2.37 6.73
C GLN A 31 -4.15 3.09 6.00
N ARG A 32 -2.91 2.61 6.14
CA ARG A 32 -1.74 3.18 5.44
C ARG A 32 -1.79 2.90 3.93
N LEU A 33 -2.42 1.81 3.51
CA LEU A 33 -2.55 1.44 2.10
C LEU A 33 -3.81 1.99 1.43
N GLN A 34 -4.71 2.66 2.19
CA GLN A 34 -5.89 3.28 1.60
C GLN A 34 -5.50 4.37 0.59
N GLY A 35 -6.20 4.37 -0.55
CA GLY A 35 -5.91 5.27 -1.67
C GLY A 35 -4.78 4.81 -2.60
N LEU A 36 -3.99 3.79 -2.24
CA LEU A 36 -2.99 3.20 -3.13
C LEU A 36 -3.60 2.15 -4.05
N SER A 37 -3.22 2.19 -5.34
CA SER A 37 -3.53 1.14 -6.31
C SER A 37 -2.74 -0.14 -6.00
N PRO A 38 -3.17 -1.33 -6.49
CA PRO A 38 -2.42 -2.57 -6.30
C PRO A 38 -0.94 -2.47 -6.72
N ASP A 39 -0.65 -1.89 -7.89
CA ASP A 39 0.73 -1.66 -8.36
C ASP A 39 1.55 -0.78 -7.41
N GLN A 40 0.94 0.27 -6.85
CA GLN A 40 1.63 1.14 -5.89
C GLN A 40 1.93 0.43 -4.57
N ARG A 41 1.08 -0.52 -4.15
CA ARG A 41 1.30 -1.30 -2.92
C ARG A 41 2.43 -2.31 -3.07
N LEU A 42 2.62 -2.85 -4.27
CA LEU A 42 3.68 -3.79 -4.59
C LEU A 42 4.97 -3.09 -5.04
N HIS A 43 4.95 -1.76 -5.17
CA HIS A 43 6.09 -1.01 -5.64
C HIS A 43 7.29 -1.16 -4.71
N GLY A 44 8.44 -1.52 -5.28
CA GLY A 44 9.67 -1.78 -4.51
C GLY A 44 9.84 -3.23 -4.06
N LEU A 45 8.83 -4.09 -4.23
CA LEU A 45 8.98 -5.54 -4.08
C LEU A 45 9.50 -6.15 -5.39
N SER A 46 10.44 -7.08 -5.28
CA SER A 46 10.84 -7.92 -6.39
C SER A 46 9.75 -8.95 -6.71
N PRO A 47 9.69 -9.47 -7.96
CA PRO A 47 8.73 -10.51 -8.31
C PRO A 47 8.83 -11.76 -7.42
N ASP A 48 10.04 -12.12 -6.99
CA ASP A 48 10.28 -13.28 -6.13
C ASP A 48 9.68 -13.08 -4.74
N GLU A 49 9.85 -11.91 -4.13
CA GLU A 49 9.25 -11.58 -2.82
C GLU A 49 7.71 -11.65 -2.86
N VAL A 50 7.10 -11.23 -3.97
CA VAL A 50 5.64 -11.34 -4.16
C VAL A 50 5.22 -12.79 -4.28
N LEU A 51 5.95 -13.61 -5.06
CA LEU A 51 5.63 -15.02 -5.26
C LEU A 51 5.82 -15.86 -3.99
N GLN A 52 6.79 -15.52 -3.13
CA GLN A 52 6.99 -16.19 -1.83
C GLN A 52 5.79 -16.06 -0.88
N GLN A 53 4.91 -15.07 -1.10
CA GLN A 53 3.68 -14.91 -0.31
C GLN A 53 2.52 -15.79 -0.82
N LEU A 54 2.69 -16.49 -1.94
CA LEU A 54 1.68 -17.35 -2.55
C LEU A 54 2.06 -18.81 -2.39
N SER A 55 1.06 -19.69 -2.30
CA SER A 55 1.28 -21.13 -2.33
C SER A 55 1.60 -21.62 -3.76
N ALA A 56 2.29 -22.76 -3.85
CA ALA A 56 2.59 -23.37 -5.15
C ALA A 56 1.32 -23.67 -5.96
N ASP A 57 0.26 -24.17 -5.30
CA ASP A 57 -1.03 -24.45 -5.93
C ASP A 57 -1.68 -23.20 -6.55
N GLU A 58 -1.63 -22.05 -5.86
CA GLU A 58 -2.17 -20.79 -6.37
C GLU A 58 -1.43 -20.31 -7.63
N ILE A 59 -0.10 -20.44 -7.63
CA ILE A 59 0.75 -20.08 -8.76
C ILE A 59 0.46 -21.02 -9.95
N GLU A 60 0.38 -22.33 -9.71
CA GLU A 60 0.07 -23.32 -10.75
C GLU A 60 -1.31 -23.09 -11.37
N ALA A 61 -2.33 -22.83 -10.55
CA ALA A 61 -3.69 -22.52 -11.02
C ALA A 61 -3.71 -21.28 -11.91
N TYR A 62 -2.97 -20.22 -11.53
CA TYR A 62 -2.86 -19.01 -12.33
C TYR A 62 -2.16 -19.27 -13.67
N LEU A 63 -1.08 -20.06 -13.68
CA LEU A 63 -0.37 -20.43 -14.90
C LEU A 63 -1.25 -21.26 -15.85
N LEU A 64 -2.06 -22.18 -15.33
CA LEU A 64 -3.00 -22.95 -16.13
C LEU A 64 -4.05 -22.05 -16.81
N LYS A 65 -4.59 -21.08 -16.06
CA LYS A 65 -5.53 -20.08 -16.58
C LYS A 65 -4.91 -19.29 -17.75
N LEU A 66 -3.68 -18.81 -17.60
CA LEU A 66 -2.99 -18.06 -18.66
C LEU A 66 -2.74 -18.89 -19.91
N LYS A 67 -2.38 -20.17 -19.76
CA LYS A 67 -2.20 -21.09 -20.89
C LYS A 67 -3.50 -21.30 -21.65
N SER A 68 -4.61 -21.49 -20.94
CA SER A 68 -5.94 -21.62 -21.56
C SER A 68 -6.36 -20.35 -22.30
N GLN A 69 -6.03 -19.16 -21.78
CA GLN A 69 -6.31 -17.88 -22.42
C GLN A 69 -5.47 -17.62 -23.68
N ARG A 70 -4.27 -18.21 -23.78
CA ARG A 70 -3.37 -18.09 -24.94
C ARG A 70 -3.69 -19.04 -26.09
N SER A 71 -4.48 -20.08 -25.84
CA SER A 71 -4.91 -21.05 -26.87
C SER A 71 -6.18 -20.61 -27.63
N HIS A 72 -6.69 -19.41 -27.36
CA HIS A 72 -7.74 -18.73 -28.12
C HIS A 72 -7.17 -17.51 -28.82
#